data_AF-A0A0P0VZ77-F1
#
_entry.id   AF-A0A0P0VZ77-F1
#
_cell.length_a   1.000
_cell.length_b   1.000
_cell.length_c   1.000
_cell.angle_alpha   90.00
_cell.angle_beta   90.00
_cell.angle_gamma   90.00
#
_symmetry.space_group_name_H-M   'P 1'
#
loop_
_entity.id
_entity.type
_entity.pdbx_description
1 polymer ?
#
loop_
_entity_poly.entity_id
_entity_poly.type
_entity_poly.pdbx_seq_one_letter_code
_entity_poly.pdbx_strand_id
1 'polypeptide(L)'
;MDDATSSLSHAPSAPKSLRMATLALCVLTLLQLSGGGVAAISGGTNDGSERWGYVQVRPKAHLFWWYYRSPHRASSPGKPWPTILWLQGGPVRTAS
;
A
#
# COMPACT_ATOMS: atom_id res chain seq x y z
N MET A 1 48.01 47.65 11.47
CA MET A 1 46.75 47.34 12.18
C MET A 1 45.66 47.51 11.14
N ASP A 2 44.64 46.65 11.15
CA ASP A 2 43.47 46.66 10.24
C ASP A 2 43.80 45.98 8.89
N ASP A 3 43.19 44.90 8.40
CA ASP A 3 41.96 44.17 8.71
C ASP A 3 42.16 42.68 8.33
N ALA A 4 42.01 41.76 9.28
CA ALA A 4 42.13 40.31 9.06
C ALA A 4 40.81 39.54 9.30
N THR A 5 39.66 40.22 9.30
CA THR A 5 38.42 39.69 9.90
C THR A 5 37.20 39.54 8.98
N SER A 6 37.31 39.73 7.66
CA SER A 6 36.13 39.59 6.75
C SER A 6 36.23 38.46 5.71
N SER A 7 37.11 37.49 5.92
CA SER A 7 37.19 36.29 5.07
C SER A 7 36.68 35.08 5.84
N LEU A 8 35.37 34.77 5.77
CA LEU A 8 34.76 33.43 5.94
C LEU A 8 33.26 33.58 6.26
N SER A 9 32.40 33.59 5.24
CA SER A 9 31.06 32.95 5.27
C SER A 9 30.23 33.38 4.06
N HIS A 10 30.66 32.97 2.86
CA HIS A 10 29.74 32.84 1.74
C HIS A 10 29.84 31.41 1.22
N ALA A 11 29.05 30.53 1.83
CA ALA A 11 28.84 29.20 1.28
C ALA A 11 28.12 29.36 -0.08
N PRO A 12 28.61 28.74 -1.16
CA PRO A 12 27.96 28.85 -2.45
C PRO A 12 26.56 28.25 -2.39
N SER A 13 25.53 29.06 -2.63
CA SER A 13 24.16 28.58 -2.74
C SER A 13 24.06 27.63 -3.95
N ALA A 14 23.66 26.38 -3.72
CA ALA A 14 23.41 25.42 -4.79
C ALA A 14 22.47 26.02 -5.86
N PRO A 15 22.70 25.74 -7.16
CA PRO A 15 21.89 26.29 -8.23
C PRO A 15 20.43 25.90 -8.05
N LYS A 16 19.50 26.85 -8.26
CA LYS A 16 18.05 26.64 -8.08
C LYS A 16 17.55 25.43 -8.86
N SER A 17 18.11 25.15 -10.04
CA SER A 17 17.78 23.97 -10.86
C SER A 17 18.06 22.64 -10.15
N LEU A 18 19.16 22.54 -9.40
CA LEU A 18 19.50 21.34 -8.65
C LEU A 18 18.51 21.11 -7.50
N ARG A 19 18.12 22.16 -6.79
CA ARG A 19 17.10 22.08 -5.72
C ARG A 19 15.74 21.61 -6.26
N MET A 20 15.34 22.11 -7.42
CA MET A 20 14.09 21.69 -8.07
C MET A 20 14.15 20.24 -8.54
N ALA A 21 15.29 19.80 -9.10
CA ALA A 21 15.48 18.42 -9.51
C ALA A 21 15.42 17.45 -8.32
N THR A 22 16.05 17.79 -7.18
CA THR A 22 15.97 17.00 -5.95
C THR A 22 14.53 16.91 -5.44
N LEU A 23 13.79 18.03 -5.40
CA LEU A 23 12.39 18.05 -5.00
C LEU A 23 11.51 17.19 -5.92
N ALA A 24 11.69 17.28 -7.23
CA ALA A 24 10.96 16.47 -8.20
C ALA A 24 11.25 14.96 -8.02
N LEU A 25 12.51 14.60 -7.77
CA LEU A 25 12.90 13.22 -7.47
C LEU A 25 12.29 12.74 -6.14
N CYS A 26 12.30 13.57 -5.09
CA CYS A 26 11.66 13.26 -3.81
C CYS A 26 10.14 13.08 -3.95
N VAL A 27 9.46 13.92 -4.73
CA VAL A 27 8.03 13.78 -5.00
C VAL A 27 7.74 12.51 -5.79
N LEU A 28 8.57 12.18 -6.78
CA LEU A 28 8.43 10.95 -7.54
C LEU A 28 8.63 9.72 -6.65
N THR A 29 9.68 9.68 -5.82
CA THR A 29 9.91 8.56 -4.90
C THR A 29 8.80 8.42 -3.87
N LEU A 30 8.26 9.52 -3.33
CA LEU A 30 7.09 9.52 -2.45
C LEU A 30 5.85 8.98 -3.16
N LEU A 31 5.63 9.34 -4.44
CA LEU A 31 4.51 8.84 -5.23
C LEU A 31 4.65 7.34 -5.56
N GLN A 32 5.86 6.86 -5.86
CA GLN A 32 6.10 5.43 -6.07
C GLN A 32 5.92 4.63 -4.76
N LEU A 33 6.33 5.19 -3.62
CA LEU A 33 6.19 4.53 -2.33
C LEU A 33 4.74 4.47 -1.85
N SER A 34 3.93 5.50 -2.16
CA SER A 34 2.50 5.50 -1.84
C SER A 34 1.69 4.58 -2.76
N GLY A 35 2.15 4.32 -3.98
CA GLY A 35 1.49 3.44 -4.96
C GLY A 35 1.88 1.96 -4.90
N GLY A 36 2.81 1.57 -4.02
CA GLY A 36 3.49 0.27 -4.04
C GLY A 36 2.80 -0.89 -3.31
N GLY A 37 1.58 -0.72 -2.81
CA GLY A 37 0.78 -1.86 -2.36
C GLY A 37 0.29 -2.63 -3.58
N VAL A 38 0.70 -3.90 -3.75
CA VAL A 38 0.16 -4.77 -4.80
C VAL A 38 -1.36 -4.75 -4.65
N ALA A 39 -2.06 -4.02 -5.53
CA ALA A 39 -3.49 -3.94 -5.48
C ALA A 39 -3.99 -5.37 -5.63
N ALA A 40 -4.68 -5.89 -4.60
CA ALA A 40 -5.31 -7.19 -4.69
C ALA A 40 -6.18 -7.19 -5.94
N ILE A 41 -5.90 -8.07 -6.89
CA ILE A 41 -6.77 -8.28 -8.06
C ILE A 41 -8.10 -8.70 -7.45
N SER A 42 -9.05 -7.77 -7.45
CA SER A 42 -10.35 -7.96 -6.83
C SER A 42 -11.44 -7.76 -7.86
N GLY A 43 -12.23 -8.80 -8.04
CA GLY A 43 -13.51 -8.75 -8.71
C GLY A 43 -14.62 -8.64 -7.68
N GLY A 44 -15.84 -8.47 -8.16
CA GLY A 44 -17.01 -8.43 -7.30
C GLY A 44 -18.24 -8.05 -8.08
N THR A 45 -19.38 -8.10 -7.40
CA THR A 45 -20.64 -7.61 -7.92
C THR A 45 -20.71 -6.08 -7.83
N ASN A 46 -21.50 -5.45 -8.71
CA ASN A 46 -21.63 -3.99 -8.77
C ASN A 46 -22.28 -3.39 -7.51
N ASP A 47 -23.17 -4.15 -6.87
CA ASP A 47 -23.82 -3.80 -5.59
C ASP A 47 -22.86 -3.99 -4.39
N GLY A 48 -21.68 -4.58 -4.60
CA GLY A 48 -20.67 -4.81 -3.58
C GLY A 48 -21.06 -5.85 -2.53
N SER A 49 -22.13 -6.62 -2.76
CA SER A 49 -22.51 -7.76 -1.92
C SER A 49 -21.43 -8.84 -1.96
N GLU A 50 -20.77 -9.02 -3.10
CA GLU A 50 -19.69 -9.98 -3.27
C GLU A 50 -18.39 -9.31 -3.68
N ARG A 51 -17.29 -9.81 -3.12
CA ARG A 51 -15.93 -9.46 -3.52
C ARG A 51 -15.10 -10.73 -3.54
N TRP A 52 -14.28 -10.92 -4.55
CA TRP A 52 -13.34 -12.03 -4.61
C TRP A 52 -12.01 -11.54 -5.13
N GLY A 53 -10.94 -12.27 -4.84
CA GLY A 53 -9.64 -11.91 -5.35
C GLY A 53 -8.56 -12.87 -4.94
N TYR A 54 -7.32 -12.45 -5.21
CA TYR A 54 -6.13 -13.18 -4.83
C TYR A 54 -5.30 -12.33 -3.87
N VAL A 55 -4.81 -12.96 -2.81
CA VAL A 55 -3.83 -12.38 -1.89
C VAL A 55 -2.54 -13.17 -1.98
N GLN A 56 -1.42 -12.48 -2.12
CA GLN A 56 -0.13 -13.15 -2.11
C GLN A 56 0.21 -13.58 -0.67
N VAL A 57 0.42 -14.89 -0.45
CA VAL A 57 0.73 -15.45 0.88
C VAL A 57 2.22 -15.70 1.09
N ARG A 58 2.97 -15.93 0.01
CA ARG A 58 4.44 -16.05 -0.05
C ARG A 58 4.92 -15.65 -1.46
N PRO A 59 6.21 -15.42 -1.72
CA PRO A 59 6.72 -15.20 -3.08
C PRO A 59 6.19 -16.23 -4.06
N LYS A 60 5.54 -15.77 -5.14
CA LYS A 60 4.93 -16.60 -6.21
C LYS A 60 3.75 -17.49 -5.77
N ALA A 61 3.23 -17.36 -4.55
CA ALA A 61 2.09 -18.13 -4.06
C ALA A 61 0.92 -17.20 -3.70
N HIS A 62 -0.26 -17.47 -4.29
CA HIS A 62 -1.47 -16.66 -4.11
C HIS A 62 -2.60 -17.51 -3.56
N LEU A 63 -3.32 -16.99 -2.56
CA LEU A 63 -4.53 -17.57 -2.02
C LEU A 63 -5.74 -16.86 -2.61
N PHE A 64 -6.68 -17.62 -3.16
CA PHE A 64 -7.98 -17.11 -3.54
C PHE A 64 -8.84 -16.87 -2.29
N TRP A 65 -9.59 -15.77 -2.28
CA TRP A 65 -10.61 -15.49 -1.26
C TRP A 65 -11.88 -15.00 -1.93
N TRP A 66 -13.01 -15.31 -1.30
CA TRP A 66 -14.33 -14.79 -1.66
C TRP A 66 -15.05 -14.34 -0.40
N TYR A 67 -15.61 -13.14 -0.45
CA TYR A 67 -16.34 -12.49 0.61
C TYR A 67 -17.75 -12.19 0.14
N TYR A 68 -18.72 -12.70 0.90
CA TYR A 68 -20.15 -12.50 0.66
C TYR A 68 -20.75 -11.71 1.84
N ARG A 69 -21.44 -10.60 1.56
CA ARG A 69 -22.18 -9.82 2.55
C ARG A 69 -23.58 -10.40 2.68
N SER A 70 -23.95 -10.79 3.90
CA SER A 70 -25.32 -11.19 4.21
C SER A 70 -26.29 -10.04 3.88
N PRO A 71 -27.36 -10.29 3.08
CA PRO A 71 -28.36 -9.29 2.76
C PRO A 71 -29.20 -8.85 3.97
N HIS A 72 -29.24 -9.63 5.04
CA HIS A 72 -30.05 -9.38 6.25
C HIS A 72 -29.23 -8.80 7.41
N ARG A 73 -28.39 -7.78 7.13
CA ARG A 73 -27.52 -7.16 8.14
C ARG A 73 -28.23 -6.03 8.88
N ALA A 74 -28.84 -6.32 10.04
CA ALA A 74 -29.11 -5.29 11.03
C ALA A 74 -27.86 -5.13 11.93
N SER A 75 -27.02 -4.14 11.64
CA SER A 75 -25.90 -3.80 12.52
C SER A 75 -26.37 -2.72 13.49
N SER A 76 -26.56 -3.07 14.76
CA SER A 76 -26.59 -2.05 15.81
C SER A 76 -25.15 -1.79 16.26
N PRO A 77 -24.79 -0.56 16.69
CA PRO A 77 -23.44 -0.26 17.16
C PRO A 77 -22.93 -1.22 18.26
N GLY A 78 -23.84 -1.79 19.06
CA GLY A 78 -23.52 -2.76 20.12
C GLY A 78 -23.55 -4.23 19.71
N LYS A 79 -23.98 -4.58 18.48
CA LYS A 79 -24.04 -5.96 17.98
C LYS A 79 -23.67 -6.00 16.50
N PRO A 80 -22.37 -5.87 16.17
CA PRO A 80 -21.93 -6.02 14.78
C PRO A 80 -22.19 -7.45 14.29
N TRP A 81 -22.54 -7.57 13.02
CA TRP A 81 -22.69 -8.89 12.38
C TRP A 81 -21.33 -9.61 12.33
N PRO A 82 -21.26 -10.91 12.68
CA PRO A 82 -20.00 -11.63 12.69
C PRO A 82 -19.42 -11.77 11.27
N THR A 83 -18.09 -11.80 11.19
CA THR A 83 -17.38 -12.19 9.96
C THR A 83 -16.96 -13.64 10.10
N ILE A 84 -17.38 -14.49 9.16
CA ILE A 84 -17.06 -15.91 9.15
C ILE A 84 -15.96 -16.14 8.13
N LEU A 85 -14.88 -16.81 8.56
CA LEU A 85 -13.84 -17.31 7.68
C LEU A 85 -14.05 -18.82 7.47
N TRP A 86 -14.27 -19.22 6.22
CA TRP A 86 -14.35 -20.61 5.81
C TRP A 86 -13.06 -21.02 5.10
N LEU A 87 -12.42 -22.09 5.57
CA LEU A 87 -11.21 -22.65 4.97
C LEU A 87 -11.47 -24.12 4.66
N GLN A 88 -11.12 -24.54 3.45
CA GLN A 88 -11.11 -25.96 3.12
C GLN A 88 -9.92 -26.63 3.81
N GLY A 89 -10.15 -27.78 4.44
CA GLY A 89 -9.08 -28.59 5.04
C GLY A 89 -8.33 -29.46 4.03
N GLY A 90 -7.38 -30.26 4.55
CA GLY A 90 -6.64 -31.29 3.80
C GLY A 90 -5.16 -30.93 3.54
N PRO A 91 -4.26 -31.92 3.43
CA PRO A 91 -2.90 -31.66 3.00
C PRO A 91 -2.87 -31.44 1.47
N VAL A 92 -2.39 -30.28 1.04
CA VAL A 92 -1.85 -30.13 -0.32
C VAL A 92 -0.49 -30.83 -0.38
N ARG A 93 -0.51 -32.15 -0.58
CA ARG A 93 0.66 -32.90 -1.06
C ARG A 93 0.50 -33.04 -2.57
N THR A 94 1.28 -32.29 -3.33
CA THR A 94 1.74 -32.77 -4.63
C THR A 94 3.23 -33.01 -4.47
N ALA A 95 3.58 -34.28 -4.32
CA ALA A 95 4.94 -34.77 -4.36
C ALA A 95 5.26 -35.14 -5.82
N SER A 96 6.22 -34.46 -6.42
CA SER A 96 7.22 -35.04 -7.34
C SER A 96 8.34 -34.02 -7.52
#